data_AF-A0A0J0V6A8-F1
#
_entry.id   AF-A0A0J0V6A8-F1
#
_cell.length_a   1.000
_cell.length_b   1.000
_cell.length_c   1.000
_cell.angle_alpha   90.00
_cell.angle_beta   90.00
_cell.angle_gamma   90.00
#
_symmetry.space_group_name_H-M   'P 1'
#
loop_
_entity.id
_entity.type
_entity.pdbx_description
1 polymer ?
#
loop_
_entity_poly.entity_id
_entity_poly.type
_entity_poly.pdbx_seq_one_letter_code
_entity_poly.pdbx_strand_id
1 'polypeptide(L)'
;MLYNIFYRLENLNIQIKVKNNKISLLYKDGSLPMDLKKQIQQHKEEIKRRLEENEQARRYGFLIYAYGELYEFRYGKGSYLFIEREGNKAIVWRGSYIHGDPRPYRIKVLANRVPFHHALAEAVGFIEWLKRQEGRANIYSL
;
A
#
# COMPACT_ATOMS: atom_id res chain seq x y z
N MET A 1 10.29 -4.50 -12.23
CA MET A 1 9.26 -4.23 -11.20
C MET A 1 9.95 -4.01 -9.87
N LEU A 2 9.56 -2.97 -9.12
CA LEU A 2 10.19 -2.60 -7.84
C LEU A 2 10.15 -3.72 -6.80
N TYR A 3 9.11 -4.57 -6.84
CA TYR A 3 8.99 -5.76 -6.01
C TYR A 3 10.30 -6.58 -5.93
N ASN A 4 10.92 -6.88 -7.08
CA ASN A 4 12.15 -7.67 -7.12
C ASN A 4 13.32 -6.98 -6.40
N ILE A 5 13.39 -5.64 -6.46
CA ILE A 5 14.43 -4.88 -5.76
C ILE A 5 14.22 -5.01 -4.24
N PHE A 6 13.00 -4.77 -3.76
CA PHE A 6 12.70 -4.87 -2.33
C PHE A 6 12.83 -6.29 -1.80
N TYR A 7 12.40 -7.29 -2.56
CA TYR A 7 12.56 -8.70 -2.22
C TYR A 7 14.02 -9.10 -2.06
N ARG A 8 14.88 -8.67 -2.99
CA ARG A 8 16.33 -8.89 -2.90
C ARG A 8 16.96 -8.17 -1.72
N LEU A 9 16.53 -6.94 -1.44
CA LEU A 9 16.99 -6.19 -0.27
C LEU A 9 16.67 -6.94 1.03
N GLU A 10 15.43 -7.41 1.18
CA GLU A 10 15.02 -8.18 2.37
C GLU A 10 15.82 -9.48 2.52
N ASN A 11 15.95 -10.28 1.45
CA ASN A 11 16.70 -11.54 1.48
C ASN A 11 18.19 -11.36 1.82
N LEU A 12 18.76 -10.21 1.48
CA LEU A 12 20.14 -9.85 1.80
C LEU A 12 20.27 -9.12 3.15
N ASN A 13 19.18 -9.00 3.92
CA ASN A 13 19.11 -8.24 5.17
C ASN A 13 19.58 -6.78 5.02
N ILE A 14 19.31 -6.18 3.86
CA ILE A 14 19.63 -4.78 3.57
C ILE A 14 18.41 -3.93 3.90
N GLN A 15 18.55 -3.05 4.89
CA GLN A 15 17.48 -2.13 5.23
C GLN A 15 17.58 -0.87 4.38
N ILE A 16 16.43 -0.41 3.89
CA ILE A 16 16.29 0.87 3.20
C ILE A 16 15.63 1.89 4.14
N LYS A 17 16.23 3.07 4.25
CA LYS A 17 15.68 4.19 5.03
C LYS A 17 15.60 5.42 4.14
N VAL A 18 14.52 6.19 4.28
CA VAL A 18 14.39 7.52 3.67
C VAL A 18 14.55 8.56 4.77
N LYS A 19 15.55 9.43 4.64
CA LYS A 19 15.76 10.56 5.57
C LYS A 19 16.12 11.81 4.76
N ASN A 20 15.47 12.93 5.04
CA ASN A 20 15.72 14.22 4.36
C ASN A 20 15.77 14.09 2.83
N ASN A 21 14.76 13.43 2.25
CA ASN A 21 14.65 13.24 0.80
C ASN A 21 15.73 12.34 0.16
N LYS A 22 16.57 11.67 0.98
CA LYS A 22 17.65 10.77 0.54
C LYS A 22 17.36 9.34 0.98
N ILE A 23 17.68 8.39 0.10
CA ILE A 23 17.70 6.96 0.40
C ILE A 23 19.06 6.61 1.00
N SER A 24 19.04 5.94 2.15
CA SER A 24 20.19 5.33 2.79
C SER A 24 19.97 3.82 2.90
N LEU A 25 21.03 3.05 2.63
CA LEU A 25 21.03 1.60 2.79
C LEU A 25 21.86 1.25 4.01
N LEU A 26 21.37 0.32 4.84
CA LEU A 26 22.11 -0.27 5.95
C LEU A 26 22.32 -1.75 5.64
N TYR A 27 23.58 -2.15 5.52
CA TYR A 27 23.98 -3.50 5.15
C TYR A 27 25.38 -3.82 5.70
N LYS A 28 25.73 -5.11 5.75
CA LYS A 28 27.08 -5.57 6.13
C LYS A 28 28.04 -5.38 4.97
N ASP A 29 29.28 -4.98 5.22
CA ASP A 29 30.26 -4.80 4.13
C ASP A 29 30.39 -6.06 3.26
N GLY A 30 30.45 -5.86 1.94
CA GLY A 30 30.46 -6.93 0.94
C GLY A 30 29.09 -7.55 0.61
N SER A 31 28.01 -7.21 1.33
CA SER A 31 26.71 -7.85 1.14
C SER A 31 25.80 -7.21 0.07
N LEU A 32 26.21 -6.11 -0.57
CA LEU A 32 25.44 -5.42 -1.61
C LEU A 32 25.99 -5.76 -3.01
N PRO A 33 25.30 -6.62 -3.79
CA PRO A 33 25.68 -6.93 -5.15
C PRO A 33 25.71 -5.69 -6.06
N MET A 34 26.68 -5.63 -6.96
CA MET A 34 26.89 -4.47 -7.83
C MET A 34 25.71 -4.24 -8.80
N ASP A 35 25.08 -5.31 -9.28
CA ASP A 35 23.89 -5.25 -10.13
C ASP A 35 22.69 -4.69 -9.36
N LEU A 36 22.49 -5.10 -8.09
CA LEU A 36 21.44 -4.58 -7.23
C LEU A 36 21.67 -3.08 -6.94
N LYS A 37 22.93 -2.69 -6.70
CA LYS A 37 23.30 -1.27 -6.55
C LYS A 37 22.92 -0.45 -7.79
N LYS A 38 23.19 -0.96 -9.00
CA LYS A 38 22.80 -0.32 -10.26
C LYS A 38 21.28 -0.21 -10.40
N GLN A 39 20.53 -1.27 -10.08
CA GLN A 39 19.07 -1.27 -10.11
C GLN A 39 18.48 -0.22 -9.15
N ILE A 40 19.00 -0.12 -7.92
CA ILE A 40 18.56 0.88 -6.94
C ILE A 40 18.85 2.30 -7.44
N GLN A 41 20.01 2.53 -8.06
CA GLN A 41 20.35 3.83 -8.64
C GLN A 41 19.42 4.20 -9.80
N GLN A 42 19.14 3.25 -10.69
CA GLN A 42 18.26 3.45 -11.84
C GLN A 42 16.81 3.75 -11.42
N HIS A 43 16.31 3.08 -10.38
CA HIS A 43 14.93 3.21 -9.90
C HIS A 43 14.79 4.10 -8.66
N LYS A 44 15.80 4.92 -8.35
CA LYS A 44 15.90 5.67 -7.08
C LYS A 44 14.65 6.48 -6.75
N GLU A 45 14.17 7.28 -7.70
CA GLU A 45 12.99 8.14 -7.49
C GLU A 45 11.70 7.32 -7.39
N GLU A 46 11.60 6.21 -8.11
CA GLU A 46 10.43 5.32 -8.01
C GLU A 46 10.39 4.59 -6.66
N ILE A 47 11.53 4.12 -6.17
CA ILE A 47 11.68 3.51 -4.84
C ILE A 47 11.28 4.51 -3.77
N LYS A 48 11.80 5.73 -3.85
CA LYS A 48 11.50 6.79 -2.90
C LYS A 48 10.02 7.14 -2.89
N ARG A 49 9.43 7.37 -4.07
CA ARG A 49 8.00 7.61 -4.21
C ARG A 49 7.19 6.46 -3.62
N ARG A 50 7.56 5.20 -3.89
CA ARG A 50 6.88 4.03 -3.33
C ARG A 50 6.93 4.02 -1.80
N LEU A 51 8.08 4.31 -1.21
CA LEU A 51 8.23 4.36 0.25
C LEU A 51 7.39 5.49 0.86
N GLU A 52 7.37 6.68 0.25
CA GLU A 52 6.53 7.79 0.66
C GLU A 52 5.03 7.47 0.55
N GLU A 53 4.61 6.85 -0.55
CA GLU A 53 3.25 6.37 -0.77
C GLU A 53 2.84 5.32 0.28
N ASN A 54 3.75 4.42 0.66
CA ASN A 54 3.52 3.44 1.72
C ASN A 54 3.35 4.11 3.09
N GLU A 55 4.19 5.10 3.42
CA GLU A 55 4.03 5.88 4.66
C GLU A 55 2.72 6.65 4.68
N GLN A 56 2.31 7.25 3.55
CA GLN A 56 1.03 7.94 3.44
C GLN A 56 -0.15 6.97 3.68
N ALA A 57 -0.15 5.80 3.02
CA ALA A 57 -1.19 4.81 3.22
C ALA A 57 -1.26 4.31 4.68
N ARG A 58 -0.12 4.08 5.34
CA ARG A 58 -0.09 3.69 6.76
C ARG A 58 -0.73 4.72 7.68
N ARG A 59 -0.62 6.02 7.39
CA ARG A 59 -1.28 7.09 8.18
C ARG A 59 -2.80 7.00 8.14
N TYR A 60 -3.37 6.39 7.09
CA TYR A 60 -4.81 6.11 6.99
C TYR A 60 -5.19 4.72 7.53
N GLY A 61 -4.25 3.99 8.14
CA GLY A 61 -4.50 2.69 8.74
C GLY A 61 -4.39 1.51 7.77
N PHE A 62 -3.84 1.69 6.57
CA PHE A 62 -3.62 0.58 5.66
C PHE A 62 -2.48 -0.32 6.14
N LEU A 63 -2.71 -1.63 6.07
CA LEU A 63 -1.67 -2.64 6.04
C LEU A 63 -1.06 -2.69 4.64
N ILE A 64 0.27 -2.85 4.58
CA ILE A 64 1.03 -2.79 3.33
C ILE A 64 1.64 -4.16 3.07
N TYR A 65 1.30 -4.76 1.92
CA TYR A 65 1.77 -6.08 1.50
C TYR A 65 2.69 -5.97 0.29
N ALA A 66 3.60 -6.93 0.16
CA ALA A 66 4.53 -7.06 -0.96
C ALA A 66 5.22 -5.72 -1.32
N TYR A 67 5.66 -4.97 -0.31
CA TYR A 67 6.33 -3.67 -0.47
C TYR A 67 5.49 -2.60 -1.21
N GLY A 68 4.17 -2.64 -1.02
CA GLY A 68 3.23 -1.68 -1.59
C GLY A 68 2.75 -2.06 -2.98
N GLU A 69 2.72 -3.35 -3.31
CA GLU A 69 1.92 -3.84 -4.44
C GLU A 69 0.44 -4.00 -4.04
N LEU A 70 0.16 -4.30 -2.77
CA LEU A 70 -1.19 -4.42 -2.23
C LEU A 70 -1.31 -3.67 -0.89
N TYR A 71 -2.42 -2.99 -0.71
CA TYR A 71 -2.77 -2.24 0.50
C TYR A 71 -4.13 -2.73 0.97
N GLU A 72 -4.29 -2.99 2.27
CA GLU A 72 -5.55 -3.45 2.86
C GLU A 72 -5.97 -2.52 4.00
N PHE A 73 -7.25 -2.16 4.04
CA PHE A 73 -7.87 -1.50 5.17
C PHE A 73 -9.14 -2.25 5.57
N ARG A 74 -9.21 -2.69 6.82
CA ARG A 74 -10.39 -3.36 7.37
C ARG A 74 -11.28 -2.35 8.08
N TYR A 75 -12.53 -2.25 7.63
CA TYR A 75 -13.51 -1.32 8.20
C TYR A 75 -14.72 -2.01 8.85
N GLY A 76 -14.71 -3.35 8.91
CA GLY A 76 -15.76 -4.11 9.58
C GLY A 76 -15.42 -5.59 9.68
N LYS A 77 -16.32 -6.37 10.28
CA LYS A 77 -16.20 -7.84 10.26
C LYS A 77 -16.45 -8.33 8.83
N GLY A 78 -15.43 -8.94 8.22
CA GLY A 78 -15.51 -9.42 6.84
C GLY A 78 -15.61 -8.32 5.78
N SER A 79 -15.25 -7.07 6.09
CA SER A 79 -15.35 -5.95 5.14
C SER A 79 -14.01 -5.23 5.01
N TYR A 80 -13.49 -5.22 3.77
CA TYR A 80 -12.15 -4.78 3.46
C TYR A 80 -12.14 -3.86 2.25
N LEU A 81 -11.24 -2.90 2.27
CA LEU A 81 -10.91 -1.99 1.19
C LEU A 81 -9.49 -2.28 0.76
N PHE A 82 -9.28 -2.39 -0.54
CA PHE A 82 -7.99 -2.71 -1.13
C PHE A 82 -7.57 -1.62 -2.12
N ILE A 83 -6.26 -1.39 -2.16
CA ILE A 83 -5.60 -0.74 -3.28
C ILE A 83 -4.60 -1.74 -3.84
N GLU A 84 -4.69 -2.07 -5.12
CA GLU A 84 -3.81 -3.02 -5.79
C GLU A 84 -3.10 -2.31 -6.94
N ARG A 85 -1.78 -2.50 -7.05
CA ARG A 85 -1.00 -1.92 -8.14
C ARG A 85 -0.91 -2.87 -9.32
N GLU A 86 -1.08 -2.30 -10.50
CA GLU A 86 -0.84 -2.93 -11.78
C GLU A 86 0.17 -2.07 -12.55
N GLY A 87 1.46 -2.29 -12.29
CA GLY A 87 2.54 -1.50 -12.86
C GLY A 87 2.50 -0.04 -12.39
N ASN A 88 2.21 0.90 -13.31
CA ASN A 88 2.10 2.33 -12.99
C ASN A 88 0.68 2.79 -12.64
N LYS A 89 -0.29 1.87 -12.68
CA LYS A 89 -1.68 2.12 -12.31
C LYS A 89 -2.04 1.38 -11.02
N ALA A 90 -3.19 1.71 -10.47
CA ALA A 90 -3.78 1.06 -9.33
C ALA A 90 -5.29 0.94 -9.50
N ILE A 91 -5.84 -0.07 -8.82
CA ILE A 91 -7.27 -0.35 -8.72
C ILE A 91 -7.64 -0.22 -7.24
N VAL A 92 -8.80 0.39 -6.98
CA VAL A 92 -9.38 0.47 -5.64
C VAL A 92 -10.66 -0.33 -5.66
N TRP A 93 -10.80 -1.27 -4.75
CA TRP A 93 -12.01 -2.07 -4.65
C TRP A 93 -12.24 -2.48 -3.21
N ARG A 94 -13.50 -2.78 -2.88
CA ARG A 94 -13.88 -3.30 -1.57
C ARG A 94 -14.51 -4.67 -1.71
N GLY A 95 -14.15 -5.55 -0.80
CA GLY A 95 -14.63 -6.92 -0.72
C GLY A 95 -15.41 -7.14 0.57
N SER A 96 -16.52 -7.88 0.47
CA SER A 96 -17.23 -8.42 1.62
C SER A 96 -17.11 -9.94 1.63
N TYR A 97 -16.72 -10.49 2.77
CA TYR A 97 -16.39 -11.89 2.97
C TYR A 97 -17.28 -12.50 4.03
N ILE A 98 -17.64 -13.77 3.82
CA ILE A 98 -18.24 -14.60 4.87
C ILE A 98 -17.10 -15.10 5.76
N HIS A 99 -17.35 -15.24 7.06
CA HIS A 99 -16.34 -15.75 7.98
C HIS A 99 -15.89 -17.16 7.56
N GLY A 100 -14.58 -17.35 7.41
CA GLY A 100 -14.00 -18.62 6.99
C GLY A 100 -13.97 -18.85 5.47
N ASP A 101 -14.64 -18.02 4.66
CA ASP A 101 -14.57 -18.12 3.20
C ASP A 101 -13.43 -17.23 2.67
N PRO A 102 -12.46 -17.79 1.92
CA PRO A 102 -11.39 -16.99 1.32
C PRO A 102 -11.88 -16.10 0.16
N ARG A 103 -13.10 -16.29 -0.35
CA ARG A 103 -13.64 -15.53 -1.49
C ARG A 103 -14.65 -14.48 -1.05
N PRO A 104 -14.59 -13.27 -1.61
CA PRO A 104 -15.61 -12.27 -1.33
C PRO A 104 -16.92 -12.66 -2.04
N TYR A 105 -18.03 -12.60 -1.31
CA TYR A 105 -19.37 -12.76 -1.91
C TYR A 105 -19.83 -11.48 -2.64
N ARG A 106 -19.17 -10.34 -2.37
CA ARG A 106 -19.44 -9.07 -3.02
C ARG A 106 -18.16 -8.27 -3.22
N ILE A 107 -17.96 -7.81 -4.45
CA ILE A 107 -16.90 -6.87 -4.82
C ILE A 107 -17.53 -5.59 -5.37
N LYS A 108 -16.97 -4.43 -5.00
CA LYS A 108 -17.27 -3.15 -5.65
C LYS A 108 -15.97 -2.40 -5.96
N VAL A 109 -15.79 -2.04 -7.21
CA VAL A 109 -14.67 -1.21 -7.66
C VAL A 109 -15.03 0.25 -7.42
N LEU A 110 -14.12 1.00 -6.80
CA LEU A 110 -14.23 2.44 -6.58
C LEU A 110 -13.44 3.21 -7.63
N ALA A 111 -12.28 2.69 -8.04
CA ALA A 111 -11.46 3.26 -9.11
C ALA A 111 -10.75 2.14 -9.86
N ASN A 112 -10.59 2.31 -11.18
CA ASN A 112 -9.97 1.30 -12.03
C ASN A 112 -8.86 1.89 -12.88
N ARG A 113 -7.66 1.29 -12.83
CA ARG A 113 -6.48 1.65 -13.63
C ARG A 113 -6.11 3.14 -13.58
N VAL A 114 -6.18 3.74 -12.39
CA VAL A 114 -5.81 5.14 -12.15
C VAL A 114 -4.38 5.27 -11.59
N PRO A 115 -3.72 6.44 -11.67
CA PRO A 115 -2.46 6.65 -10.94
C PRO A 115 -2.64 6.40 -9.43
N PHE A 116 -1.59 5.95 -8.74
CA PHE A 116 -1.69 5.58 -7.32
C PHE A 116 -2.22 6.70 -6.42
N HIS A 117 -1.79 7.95 -6.63
CA HIS A 117 -2.28 9.07 -5.81
C HIS A 117 -3.80 9.28 -5.96
N HIS A 118 -4.38 9.05 -7.15
CA HIS A 118 -5.83 9.05 -7.34
C HIS A 118 -6.49 7.85 -6.64
N ALA A 119 -5.90 6.65 -6.75
CA ALA A 119 -6.40 5.47 -6.04
C ALA A 119 -6.42 5.69 -4.52
N LEU A 120 -5.34 6.25 -3.95
CA LEU A 120 -5.28 6.57 -2.54
C LEU A 120 -6.33 7.62 -2.16
N ALA A 121 -6.53 8.67 -2.97
CA ALA A 121 -7.55 9.68 -2.72
C ALA A 121 -8.97 9.09 -2.69
N GLU A 122 -9.30 8.20 -3.64
CA GLU A 122 -10.60 7.51 -3.68
C GLU A 122 -10.82 6.61 -2.46
N ALA A 123 -9.78 5.85 -2.09
CA ALA A 123 -9.83 4.97 -0.93
C ALA A 123 -10.01 5.77 0.38
N VAL A 124 -9.28 6.87 0.54
CA VAL A 124 -9.42 7.79 1.68
C VAL A 124 -10.79 8.46 1.68
N GLY A 125 -11.29 8.90 0.52
CA GLY A 125 -12.63 9.47 0.40
C GLY A 125 -13.72 8.51 0.88
N PHE A 126 -13.59 7.22 0.57
CA PHE A 126 -14.47 6.18 1.10
C PHE A 126 -14.34 6.01 2.62
N ILE A 127 -13.13 5.99 3.17
CA ILE A 127 -12.90 5.91 4.63
C ILE A 127 -13.52 7.11 5.35
N GLU A 128 -13.35 8.32 4.83
CA GLU A 128 -13.93 9.53 5.42
C GLU A 128 -15.46 9.58 5.27
N TRP A 129 -16.00 9.00 4.20
CA TRP A 129 -17.45 8.77 4.11
C TRP A 129 -17.94 7.79 5.17
N LEU A 130 -17.24 6.67 5.40
CA LEU A 130 -17.58 5.68 6.44
C LEU A 130 -17.62 6.30 7.84
N LYS A 131 -16.56 7.03 8.23
CA LYS A 131 -16.49 7.71 9.52
C LYS A 131 -17.66 8.68 9.75
N ARG A 132 -18.06 9.40 8.69
CA ARG A 132 -19.23 10.29 8.75
C ARG A 132 -20.55 9.55 8.93
N GLN A 133 -20.70 8.34 8.38
CA GLN A 133 -21.90 7.53 8.60
C GLN A 133 -21.96 6.97 10.03
N GLU A 134 -20.84 6.51 10.57
CA GLU A 134 -20.76 6.03 11.96
C GLU A 134 -21.09 7.14 12.96
N GLY A 135 -20.56 8.36 12.75
CA GLY A 135 -20.88 9.51 13.58
C GLY A 135 -22.36 9.90 13.53
N ARG A 136 -23.02 9.75 12.38
CA ARG A 136 -24.47 9.99 12.23
C ARG A 136 -25.30 8.91 12.94
N ALA A 137 -24.91 7.64 12.83
CA ALA A 137 -25.63 6.54 13.49
C ALA A 137 -25.68 6.73 15.02
N ASN A 138 -24.60 7.23 15.63
CA ASN A 138 -24.53 7.50 17.07
C ASN A 138 -25.42 8.67 17.54
N ILE A 139 -25.78 9.61 16.65
CA ILE A 139 -26.64 10.76 17.00
C ILE A 139 -28.12 10.37 17.03
N TYR A 140 -28.53 9.39 16.22
CA TYR A 140 -29.92 8.92 16.14
C TYR A 140 -30.24 7.75 17.09
N SER A 141 -29.27 7.33 17.92
CA SER A 141 -29.41 6.25 18.90
C SER A 141 -29.46 6.75 20.36
N LEU A 142 -29.75 8.04 20.56
CA LEU A 142 -30.02 8.70 21.85
C LEU A 142 -31.48 9.18 21.85
#